data_AF-A0A7C5F0X9-F1
#
_entry.id   AF-A0A7C5F0X9-F1
#
_cell.length_a   1.000
_cell.length_b   1.000
_cell.length_c   1.000
_cell.angle_alpha   90.00
_cell.angle_beta   90.00
_cell.angle_gamma   90.00
#
_symmetry.space_group_name_H-M   'P 1'
#
loop_
_entity.id
_entity.type
_entity.pdbx_description
1 polymer ?
#
loop_
_entity_poly.entity_id
_entity_poly.type
_entity_poly.pdbx_seq_one_letter_code
_entity_poly.pdbx_strand_id
1 'polypeptide(L)'
;MMMKKESKTNTEITLEQALSNPHTTYVVWDTPWPGMGPDGKEVTTKVEERMLVADAIKCARAVFAKHRFDKLALQQSDYNLLADFVSNHWAYFELSE
;
A
#
# COMPACT_ATOMS: atom_id res chain seq x y z
N MET A 1 13.79 -10.24 -29.24
CA MET A 1 14.23 -10.96 -28.03
C MET A 1 13.37 -10.46 -26.88
N MET A 2 12.23 -11.13 -26.62
CA MET A 2 11.32 -10.74 -25.54
C MET A 2 11.91 -11.24 -24.23
N MET A 3 12.39 -10.32 -23.38
CA MET A 3 12.72 -10.64 -22.00
C MET A 3 11.41 -11.01 -21.30
N LYS A 4 11.20 -12.31 -21.05
CA LYS A 4 10.23 -12.77 -20.07
C LYS A 4 10.71 -12.21 -18.73
N LYS A 5 10.07 -11.16 -18.21
CA LYS A 5 10.20 -10.80 -16.81
C LYS A 5 9.72 -12.02 -16.03
N GLU A 6 10.65 -12.71 -15.40
CA GLU A 6 10.34 -13.76 -14.44
C GLU A 6 9.43 -13.12 -13.39
N SER A 7 8.17 -13.58 -13.38
CA SER A 7 7.23 -13.21 -12.33
C SER A 7 7.72 -13.90 -11.07
N LYS A 8 8.60 -13.22 -10.33
CA LYS A 8 8.98 -13.61 -8.98
C LYS A 8 7.69 -13.84 -8.21
N THR A 9 7.47 -15.08 -7.77
CA THR A 9 6.29 -15.47 -7.00
C THR A 9 6.41 -14.88 -5.62
N ASN A 10 6.07 -13.61 -5.50
CA ASN A 10 5.93 -12.94 -4.22
C ASN A 10 4.88 -13.72 -3.40
N THR A 11 5.24 -14.07 -2.17
CA THR A 11 4.36 -14.83 -1.28
C THR A 11 3.47 -13.86 -0.52
N GLU A 12 2.16 -14.09 -0.60
CA GLU A 12 1.19 -13.33 0.19
C GLU A 12 1.32 -13.69 1.69
N ILE A 13 1.34 -12.69 2.57
CA ILE A 13 1.50 -12.87 4.02
C ILE A 13 0.45 -12.10 4.83
N THR A 14 0.27 -12.45 6.10
CA THR A 14 -0.69 -11.76 6.99
C THR A 14 -0.18 -10.40 7.44
N LEU A 15 -1.09 -9.56 7.95
CA LEU A 15 -0.77 -8.25 8.51
C LEU A 15 0.22 -8.34 9.69
N GLU A 16 0.08 -9.34 10.56
CA GLU A 16 1.00 -9.56 11.68
C GLU A 16 2.41 -9.91 11.21
N GLN A 17 2.52 -10.71 10.14
CA GLN A 17 3.79 -11.04 9.50
C GLN A 17 4.41 -9.80 8.84
N ALA A 18 3.58 -8.97 8.20
CA ALA A 18 3.99 -7.73 7.56
C ALA A 18 4.60 -6.73 8.57
N LEU A 19 3.98 -6.57 9.73
CA LEU A 19 4.45 -5.71 10.81
C LEU A 19 5.69 -6.26 11.52
N SER A 20 5.89 -7.58 11.49
CA SER A 20 7.10 -8.22 12.03
C SER A 20 8.33 -8.00 11.13
N ASN A 21 8.12 -7.74 9.84
CA ASN A 21 9.18 -7.51 8.84
C ASN A 21 8.89 -6.29 7.95
N PRO A 22 8.73 -5.08 8.53
CA PRO A 22 8.21 -3.92 7.80
C PRO A 22 9.18 -3.35 6.76
N HIS A 23 10.45 -3.74 6.83
CA HIS A 23 11.51 -3.31 5.90
C HIS A 23 11.64 -4.21 4.67
N THR A 24 11.03 -5.39 4.67
CA THR A 24 11.05 -6.35 3.55
C THR A 24 9.66 -6.68 3.04
N THR A 25 8.61 -6.23 3.74
CA THR A 25 7.23 -6.40 3.32
C THR A 25 6.70 -5.18 2.59
N TYR A 26 6.06 -5.44 1.45
CA TYR A 26 5.39 -4.47 0.61
C TYR A 26 3.89 -4.64 0.70
N VAL A 27 3.19 -3.51 0.63
CA VAL A 27 1.75 -3.44 0.39
C VAL A 27 1.55 -3.27 -1.10
N VAL A 28 0.74 -4.14 -1.70
CA VAL A 28 0.41 -4.17 -3.12
C VAL A 28 -1.08 -3.99 -3.26
N TRP A 29 -1.53 -3.14 -4.18
CA TRP A 29 -2.95 -3.01 -4.47
C TRP A 29 -3.24 -3.06 -5.95
N ASP A 30 -4.45 -3.55 -6.21
CA ASP A 30 -4.96 -3.91 -7.53
C ASP A 30 -6.01 -2.91 -8.04
N THR A 31 -6.15 -1.78 -7.36
CA THR A 31 -7.19 -0.79 -7.66
C THR A 31 -6.68 0.25 -8.66
N PRO A 32 -7.38 0.49 -9.78
CA PRO A 32 -7.07 1.62 -10.66
C PRO A 32 -7.26 2.92 -9.88
N TRP A 33 -6.17 3.57 -9.51
CA TRP A 33 -6.22 5.00 -9.21
C TRP A 33 -6.60 5.70 -10.52
N PRO A 34 -7.51 6.70 -10.52
CA PRO A 34 -7.66 7.59 -11.67
C PRO A 34 -6.37 8.40 -11.82
N GLY A 35 -5.37 7.75 -12.41
CA GLY A 35 -4.10 8.34 -12.76
C GLY A 35 -4.33 9.20 -13.99
N MET A 36 -3.73 10.38 -14.00
CA MET A 36 -3.58 11.11 -15.23
C MET A 36 -2.43 10.47 -15.99
N GLY A 37 -2.70 9.96 -17.19
CA GLY A 37 -1.67 9.54 -18.12
C GLY A 37 -0.74 10.72 -18.45
N PRO A 38 0.45 10.46 -19.03
CA PRO A 38 1.36 11.53 -19.46
C PRO A 38 0.74 12.45 -20.53
N ASP A 39 -0.38 12.05 -21.14
CA ASP A 39 -1.19 12.83 -22.06
C ASP A 39 -2.37 13.57 -21.38
N GLY A 40 -2.47 13.50 -20.05
CA GLY A 40 -3.50 14.15 -19.25
C GLY A 40 -4.88 13.49 -19.34
N LYS A 41 -4.97 12.26 -19.86
CA LYS A 41 -6.23 11.49 -19.87
C LYS A 41 -6.34 10.60 -18.65
N GLU A 42 -7.57 10.37 -18.22
CA GLU A 42 -7.86 9.40 -17.16
C GLU A 42 -7.44 8.00 -17.62
N VAL A 43 -6.53 7.40 -16.87
CA VAL A 43 -6.12 6.02 -17.07
C VAL A 43 -6.94 5.17 -16.11
N THR A 44 -7.96 4.51 -16.65
CA THR A 44 -8.78 3.54 -15.92
C THR A 44 -8.11 2.16 -15.81
N THR A 45 -6.87 2.04 -16.28
CA THR A 45 -6.10 0.79 -16.22
C THR A 45 -5.74 0.51 -14.78
N LYS A 46 -5.91 -0.75 -14.36
CA LYS A 46 -5.36 -1.28 -13.11
C LYS A 46 -3.87 -0.94 -13.02
N VAL A 47 -3.49 -0.12 -12.04
CA VAL A 47 -2.09 0.20 -11.74
C VAL A 47 -1.70 -0.59 -10.51
N GLU A 48 -0.71 -1.47 -10.66
CA GLU A 48 -0.10 -2.18 -9.53
C GLU A 48 1.00 -1.28 -8.97
N GLU A 49 0.77 -0.71 -7.80
CA GLU A 49 1.77 0.06 -7.06
C GLU A 49 2.27 -0.74 -5.87
N ARG A 50 3.57 -0.61 -5.58
CA ARG A 50 4.24 -1.27 -4.47
C ARG A 50 4.83 -0.21 -3.55
N MET A 51 4.58 -0.33 -2.25
CA MET A 51 5.27 0.48 -1.23
C MET A 51 5.57 -0.36 0.01
N LEU A 52 6.56 0.06 0.80
CA LEU A 52 6.84 -0.59 2.08
C LEU A 52 5.70 -0.34 3.07
N VAL A 53 5.51 -1.27 4.00
CA VAL A 53 4.59 -1.14 5.14
C VAL A 53 4.79 0.19 5.90
N ALA A 54 6.05 0.57 6.14
CA ALA A 54 6.38 1.81 6.83
C ALA A 54 5.90 3.07 6.07
N ASP A 55 5.88 3.03 4.74
CA ASP A 55 5.42 4.15 3.92
C ASP A 55 3.90 4.22 3.90
N ALA A 56 3.21 3.09 3.83
CA ALA A 56 1.76 3.00 3.97
C ALA A 56 1.28 3.60 5.31
N ILE A 57 1.94 3.27 6.42
CA ILE A 57 1.62 3.84 7.74
C ILE A 57 1.81 5.36 7.77
N LYS A 58 2.91 5.88 7.19
CA LYS A 58 3.15 7.34 7.10
C LYS A 58 2.06 8.02 6.27
N CYS A 59 1.69 7.44 5.14
CA CYS A 59 0.60 7.93 4.29
C CYS A 59 -0.72 7.97 5.04
N ALA A 60 -1.09 6.89 5.73
CA ALA A 60 -2.30 6.84 6.57
C ALA A 60 -2.28 7.97 7.62
N ARG A 61 -1.18 8.13 8.36
CA ARG A 61 -1.02 9.21 9.35
C ARG A 61 -1.18 10.60 8.73
N ALA A 62 -0.64 10.83 7.53
CA ALA A 62 -0.76 12.10 6.82
C ALA A 62 -2.22 12.39 6.38
N VAL A 63 -2.94 11.38 5.87
CA VAL A 63 -4.36 11.48 5.52
C VAL A 63 -5.18 11.81 6.77
N PHE A 64 -5.00 11.07 7.88
CA PHE A 64 -5.68 11.35 9.14
C PHE A 64 -5.41 12.77 9.66
N ALA A 65 -4.16 13.24 9.59
CA ALA A 65 -3.81 14.60 9.99
C ALA A 65 -4.49 15.67 9.11
N LYS A 66 -4.62 15.44 7.81
CA LYS A 66 -5.20 16.38 6.84
C LYS A 66 -6.73 16.48 6.94
N HIS A 67 -7.42 15.36 7.18
CA HIS A 67 -8.89 15.31 7.17
C HIS A 67 -9.55 15.69 8.50
N ARG A 68 -8.81 16.36 9.40
CA ARG A 68 -9.29 16.92 10.68
C ARG A 68 -9.96 15.91 11.60
N PHE A 69 -9.12 15.13 12.26
CA PHE A 69 -9.43 14.79 13.65
C PHE A 69 -8.54 15.62 14.56
N ASP A 70 -9.08 16.73 15.01
CA ASP A 70 -8.55 17.61 16.06
C ASP A 70 -8.34 16.86 17.40
N LYS A 71 -8.67 15.56 17.42
CA LYS A 71 -8.62 14.63 18.56
C LYS A 71 -8.09 13.23 18.22
N LEU A 72 -7.59 12.95 17.00
CA LEU A 72 -7.01 11.61 16.77
C LEU A 72 -5.62 11.56 17.38
N ALA A 73 -5.56 10.85 18.49
CA ALA A 73 -4.35 10.47 19.15
C ALA A 73 -3.39 9.86 18.12
N LEU A 74 -2.20 10.44 18.00
CA LEU A 74 -1.00 9.80 17.45
C LEU A 74 -0.69 8.42 18.10
N GLN A 75 -1.50 8.00 19.08
CA GLN A 75 -1.48 6.75 19.81
C GLN A 75 -2.24 5.59 19.14
N GLN A 76 -2.86 5.76 17.95
CA GLN A 76 -3.32 4.58 17.21
C GLN A 76 -2.13 3.69 16.85
N SER A 77 -2.31 2.38 17.05
CA SER A 77 -1.30 1.38 16.72
C SER A 77 -1.09 1.33 15.21
N ASP A 78 0.15 1.02 14.81
CA ASP A 78 0.49 0.81 13.40
C ASP A 78 -0.36 -0.30 12.76
N TYR A 79 -0.79 -1.28 13.56
CA TYR A 79 -1.75 -2.31 13.16
C TYR A 79 -3.05 -1.71 12.64
N ASN A 80 -3.71 -0.86 13.43
CA ASN A 80 -5.01 -0.30 13.06
C ASN A 80 -4.87 0.64 11.85
N LEU A 81 -3.81 1.44 11.81
CA LEU A 81 -3.55 2.35 10.70
C LEU A 81 -3.37 1.58 9.39
N LEU A 82 -2.62 0.48 9.42
CA LEU A 82 -2.38 -0.33 8.23
C LEU A 82 -3.60 -1.15 7.83
N ALA A 83 -4.33 -1.71 8.80
CA ALA A 83 -5.59 -2.42 8.53
C ALA A 83 -6.64 -1.51 7.88
N ASP A 84 -6.82 -0.30 8.40
CA ASP A 84 -7.73 0.70 7.82
C ASP A 84 -7.26 1.12 6.42
N PHE A 85 -5.96 1.38 6.25
CA PHE A 85 -5.40 1.75 4.96
C PHE A 85 -5.63 0.65 3.90
N VAL A 86 -5.38 -0.60 4.25
CA VAL A 86 -5.53 -1.76 3.35
C VAL A 86 -7.00 -2.04 3.02
N SER A 87 -7.88 -2.00 4.03
CA SER A 87 -9.33 -2.22 3.89
C SER A 87 -9.96 -1.22 2.91
N ASN A 88 -9.55 0.05 2.97
CA ASN A 88 -10.07 1.10 2.10
C ASN A 88 -9.52 1.03 0.65
N HIS A 89 -8.43 0.31 0.41
CA HIS A 89 -7.70 0.34 -0.87
C HIS A 89 -7.55 -1.02 -1.57
N TRP A 90 -8.23 -2.08 -1.08
CA TRP A 90 -8.16 -3.44 -1.61
C TRP A 90 -6.72 -3.93 -1.83
N ALA A 91 -5.89 -3.74 -0.80
CA ALA A 91 -4.48 -4.11 -0.84
C ALA A 91 -4.21 -5.49 -0.21
N TYR A 92 -3.06 -6.08 -0.51
CA TYR A 92 -2.53 -7.30 0.08
C TYR A 92 -1.02 -7.16 0.34
N PHE A 93 -0.42 -8.07 1.11
CA PHE A 93 0.99 -7.97 1.53
C PHE A 93 1.87 -8.99 0.81
N GLU A 94 3.07 -8.56 0.42
CA GLU A 94 4.06 -9.40 -0.25
C GLU A 94 5.46 -9.20 0.35
N LEU A 95 6.25 -10.26 0.47
CA LEU A 95 7.68 -10.14 0.81
C LEU A 95 8.54 -9.95 -0.43
N SER A 96 9.54 -9.07 -0.35
CA SER A 96 10.68 -9.11 -1.28
C SER A 96 11.66 -10.19 -0.84
N GLU A 97 12.04 -11.05 -1.78
CA GLU A 97 13.26 -11.86 -1.69
C GLU A 97 14.50 -10.99 -1.45
#